data_AF-G2FCK2-F1
#
_entry.id   AF-G2FCK2-F1
#
_cell.length_a   1.000
_cell.length_b   1.000
_cell.length_c   1.000
_cell.angle_alpha   90.00
_cell.angle_beta   90.00
_cell.angle_gamma   90.00
#
_symmetry.space_group_name_H-M   'P 1'
#
loop_
_entity.id
_entity.type
_entity.pdbx_description
1 polymer ?
#
loop_
_entity_poly.entity_id
_entity_poly.type
_entity_poly.pdbx_seq_one_letter_code
_entity_poly.pdbx_strand_id
1 'polypeptide(L)' 'MAEETMRVEVAYAELREQLILELECPVDTTAAQAVELSGIRERFPGIDLKKTSWGCLARW' A
#
# COMPACT_ATOMS: atom_id res chain seq x y z
N MET A 1 -6.42 23.03 9.66
CA MET A 1 -6.93 22.59 8.35
C MET A 1 -7.14 21.10 8.49
N ALA A 2 -8.35 20.57 8.28
CA ALA A 2 -8.56 19.14 8.42
C ALA A 2 -7.89 18.47 7.21
N GLU A 3 -6.84 17.69 7.46
CA GLU A 3 -6.24 16.85 6.43
C GLU A 3 -7.30 15.80 6.07
N GLU A 4 -7.89 15.91 4.88
CA GLU A 4 -8.83 14.91 4.39
C GLU A 4 -8.07 13.57 4.28
N THR A 5 -8.43 12.62 5.15
CA THR A 5 -7.86 11.28 5.13
C THR A 5 -8.75 10.36 4.30
N MET A 6 -8.12 9.47 3.56
CA MET A 6 -8.73 8.39 2.81
C MET A 6 -8.28 7.05 3.40
N ARG A 7 -9.21 6.10 3.45
CA ARG A 7 -8.88 4.71 3.73
C ARG A 7 -8.37 4.04 2.47
N VAL A 8 -7.18 3.47 2.55
CA VAL A 8 -6.55 2.73 1.47
C VAL A 8 -6.16 1.34 1.97
N GLU A 9 -6.22 0.37 1.06
CA GLU A 9 -5.84 -1.00 1.33
C GLU A 9 -4.63 -1.34 0.46
N VAL A 10 -3.54 -1.79 1.09
CA VAL A 10 -2.34 -2.25 0.41
C VAL A 10 -2.31 -3.76 0.50
N ALA A 11 -2.62 -4.41 -0.63
CA ALA A 11 -2.56 -5.85 -0.77
C ALA A 11 -1.28 -6.27 -1.50
N TYR A 12 -0.58 -7.25 -0.95
CA TYR A 12 0.55 -7.92 -1.59
C TYR A 12 0.39 -9.43 -1.47
N ALA A 13 0.66 -10.15 -2.57
CA ALA A 13 0.55 -11.60 -2.61
C ALA A 13 1.80 -12.20 -3.25
N GLU A 14 2.45 -13.10 -2.53
CA GLU A 14 3.42 -14.05 -3.04
C GLU A 14 2.78 -15.42 -3.27
N LEU A 15 3.50 -16.31 -3.93
CA LEU A 15 3.03 -17.66 -4.27
C LEU A 15 2.52 -18.47 -3.05
N ARG A 16 3.03 -18.16 -1.86
CA ARG A 16 2.76 -18.92 -0.62
C ARG A 16 2.06 -18.10 0.46
N GLU A 17 1.97 -16.78 0.32
CA GLU A 17 1.43 -15.90 1.36
C GLU A 17 0.80 -14.66 0.74
N GLN A 18 -0.34 -14.24 1.26
CA GLN A 18 -0.98 -12.97 0.93
C GLN A 18 -1.13 -12.14 2.20
N LEU A 19 -0.86 -10.84 2.08
CA LEU A 19 -1.08 -9.87 3.13
C LEU A 19 -1.88 -8.69 2.59
N ILE A 20 -2.86 -8.24 3.37
CA ILE A 20 -3.63 -7.04 3.10
C ILE A 20 -3.53 -6.16 4.34
N LEU A 21 -3.14 -4.90 4.14
CA LEU A 21 -2.96 -3.92 5.20
C LEU A 21 -3.87 -2.72 4.92
N GLU A 22 -4.74 -2.42 5.88
CA GLU A 22 -5.62 -1.26 5.85
C GLU A 22 -4.92 -0.09 6.56
N LEU A 23 -4.87 1.07 5.92
CA LEU A 23 -4.32 2.29 6.53
C LEU A 23 -5.10 3.54 6.13
N GLU A 24 -5.11 4.52 7.03
CA GLU A 24 -5.61 5.87 6.74
C GLU A 24 -4.44 6.77 6.38
N CYS A 25 -4.53 7.38 5.20
CA CYS A 25 -3.53 8.28 4.66
C CYS A 25 -4.21 9.56 4.15
N PRO A 26 -3.49 10.70 4.09
CA PRO A 26 -4.00 11.89 3.41
C PRO A 26 -4.43 11.59 1.97
N VAL A 27 -5.46 12.26 1.45
CA VAL A 27 -5.93 12.11 0.05
C VAL A 27 -4.86 12.40 -1.00
N ASP A 28 -3.83 13.19 -0.67
CA ASP A 28 -2.69 13.51 -1.54
C ASP A 28 -1.63 12.38 -1.58
N THR A 29 -1.84 11.30 -0.81
CA THR A 29 -0.87 10.21 -0.68
C THR A 29 -0.82 9.38 -1.96
N THR A 30 0.38 9.28 -2.54
CA THR A 30 0.61 8.43 -3.70
C THR A 30 0.62 6.95 -3.33
N ALA A 31 0.39 6.07 -4.30
CA ALA A 31 0.45 4.62 -4.09
C ALA A 31 1.79 4.16 -3.49
N ALA A 32 2.91 4.74 -3.94
CA ALA A 32 4.24 4.42 -3.42
C ALA A 32 4.38 4.83 -1.95
N GLN A 33 3.86 6.00 -1.56
CA GLN A 33 3.85 6.44 -0.17
C GLN A 33 2.92 5.56 0.68
N ALA A 34 1.75 5.17 0.19
CA ALA A 34 0.86 4.26 0.92
C ALA A 34 1.52 2.89 1.17
N VAL A 35 2.28 2.37 0.20
CA VAL A 35 3.08 1.14 0.36
C VAL A 35 4.20 1.32 1.38
N GLU A 36 4.82 2.50 1.44
CA GLU A 36 5.87 2.79 2.42
C GLU A 36 5.28 2.98 3.83
N LEU A 37 4.13 3.63 3.93
CA LEU A 37 3.37 3.83 5.17
C LEU A 37 2.76 2.53 5.72
N SER A 38 2.38 1.59 4.86
CA SER A 38 1.83 0.31 5.30
C SER A 38 2.87 -0.60 5.95
N GLY A 39 4.17 -0.32 5.78
CA GLY A 39 5.23 -1.18 6.32
C GLY A 39 5.33 -2.54 5.62
N ILE A 40 4.68 -2.71 4.46
CA ILE A 40 4.67 -3.99 3.75
C ILE A 40 6.06 -4.41 3.29
N ARG A 41 6.97 -3.44 3.09
CA ARG A 41 8.39 -3.66 2.79
C ARG A 41 9.18 -4.25 3.94
N GLU A 42 8.74 -4.05 5.19
CA GLU A 42 9.35 -4.69 6.36
C GLU A 42 8.92 -6.15 6.50
N ARG A 43 7.68 -6.45 6.10
CA ARG A 43 7.16 -7.83 6.04
C ARG A 43 7.75 -8.63 4.88
N PHE A 44 7.92 -7.97 3.74
CA PHE A 44 8.47 -8.56 2.53
C PHE A 44 9.66 -7.73 2.04
N PRO A 45 10.88 -7.97 2.57
CA PRO A 45 12.08 -7.23 2.16
C PRO A 45 12.48 -7.46 0.68
N GLY A 46 11.85 -8.43 0.01
CA GLY A 46 12.08 -8.78 -1.39
C GLY A 46 11.16 -8.11 -2.41
N ILE A 47 10.21 -7.26 -1.99
CA ILE A 47 9.30 -6.59 -2.94
C ILE A 47 10.10 -5.62 -3.81
N ASP A 48 10.26 -5.97 -5.08
CA ASP A 48 10.83 -5.07 -6.09
C ASP A 48 9.71 -4.29 -6.78
N LEU A 49 9.44 -3.12 -6.21
CA LEU A 49 8.55 -2.07 -6.71
C LEU A 49 8.80 -1.71 -8.20
N LYS A 50 9.99 -1.96 -8.74
CA LYS A 50 10.31 -1.64 -10.13
C LYS A 50 10.08 -2.80 -11.10
N LYS A 51 10.00 -4.03 -10.59
CA LYS A 51 9.84 -5.25 -11.41
C LYS A 51 8.43 -5.86 -11.33
N THR A 52 7.69 -5.60 -10.26
CA THR A 52 6.36 -6.18 -10.07
C THR A 52 5.29 -5.27 -10.68
N SER A 53 4.40 -5.83 -11.50
CA SER A 53 3.18 -5.15 -11.93
C SER A 53 2.28 -4.94 -10.72
N TRP A 54 1.93 -3.69 -10.49
CA TRP A 54 1.19 -3.26 -9.32
C TRP A 54 0.29 -2.09 -9.67
N GLY A 55 -0.83 -2.00 -8.95
CA GLY A 55 -1.84 -0.98 -9.14
C GLY A 55 -2.38 -0.55 -7.78
N CYS A 56 -2.82 0.71 -7.70
CA CYS A 56 -3.53 1.22 -6.54
C CYS A 56 -5.02 1.04 -6.79
N LEU A 57 -5.72 0.31 -5.92
CA LEU A 57 -7.17 0.19 -5.95
C LEU A 57 -7.72 0.88 -4.71
N ALA A 58 -8.17 2.12 -4.89
CA ALA A 58 -8.83 2.87 -3.85
C ALA A 58 -10.34 2.64 -3.99
N ARG A 59 -10.97 2.05 -2.98
CA ARG A 59 -12.43 1.93 -2.93
C ARG A 59 -12.99 3.19 -2.28
N TRP A 60 -13.78 3.93 -3.05
CA TRP A 60 -14.52 5.13 -2.64
C TRP A 60 -15.92 4.76 -2.16
#